data_AF-A0A1G2E5N3-F1
#
_entry.id   AF-A0A1G2E5N3-F1
#
_cell.length_a   1.000
_cell.length_b   1.000
_cell.length_c   1.000
_cell.angle_alpha   90.00
_cell.angle_beta   90.00
_cell.angle_gamma   90.00
#
_symmetry.space_group_name_H-M   'P 1'
#
loop_
_entity.id
_entity.type
_entity.pdbx_description
1 polymer ?
#
loop_
_entity_poly.entity_id
_entity_poly.type
_entity_poly.pdbx_seq_one_letter_code
_entity_poly.pdbx_strand_id
1 'polypeptide(L)'
;MIADRDKMAVLEFTPPNDFGIKIKKNGYLLRTNQFKILKGGKNKNQDPESYMRFKNAFKKIKRSKSVDSIINLCRDHTSGPSKFSVCRHGKNNEFKTQASAIMVADKTIRAYYVINNFPCQKKYQLIKLC
;
A
#
# COMPACT_ATOMS: atom_id res chain seq x y z
N MET A 1 5.08 -5.88 -4.70
CA MET A 1 3.97 -6.85 -4.56
C MET A 1 3.57 -7.29 -5.96
N ILE A 2 3.24 -8.56 -6.13
CA ILE A 2 2.86 -9.15 -7.42
C ILE A 2 1.50 -9.82 -7.22
N ALA A 3 0.59 -9.72 -8.18
CA ALA A 3 -0.69 -10.39 -8.12
C ALA A 3 -1.16 -10.75 -9.53
N ASP A 4 -1.91 -11.85 -9.61
CA ASP A 4 -2.70 -12.26 -10.77
C ASP A 4 -4.16 -12.50 -10.33
N ARG A 5 -4.96 -13.13 -11.18
CA ARG A 5 -6.38 -13.43 -10.90
C ARG A 5 -6.57 -14.38 -9.71
N ASP A 6 -5.61 -15.25 -9.43
CA ASP A 6 -5.75 -16.40 -8.54
C ASP A 6 -4.97 -16.24 -7.23
N LYS A 7 -3.90 -15.45 -7.25
CA LYS A 7 -2.96 -15.32 -6.13
C LYS A 7 -2.30 -13.96 -6.06
N MET A 8 -1.83 -13.67 -4.86
CA MET A 8 -1.01 -12.52 -4.53
C MET A 8 0.29 -12.98 -3.85
N ALA A 9 1.38 -12.30 -4.17
CA ALA A 9 2.71 -12.56 -3.63
C ALA A 9 3.36 -11.27 -3.12
N VAL A 10 4.04 -11.40 -1.98
CA VAL A 10 4.99 -10.41 -1.47
C VAL A 10 6.37 -11.06 -1.49
N LEU A 11 7.33 -10.35 -2.08
CA LEU A 11 8.76 -10.64 -1.98
C LEU A 11 9.39 -9.56 -1.08
N GLU A 12 10.16 -10.00 -0.09
CA GLU A 12 11.09 -9.18 0.68
C GLU A 12 12.50 -9.63 0.34
N PHE A 13 13.42 -8.68 0.17
CA PHE A 13 14.80 -8.94 -0.23
C PHE A 13 15.73 -8.01 0.56
N THR A 14 16.85 -8.56 1.04
CA THR A 14 17.97 -7.80 1.58
C THR A 14 19.29 -8.36 1.02
N PRO A 15 20.20 -7.50 0.53
CA PRO A 15 21.54 -7.93 0.14
C PRO A 15 22.29 -8.60 1.32
N PRO A 16 23.22 -9.52 1.05
CA PRO A 16 23.63 -9.96 -0.29
C PRO A 16 22.65 -10.96 -0.95
N ASN A 17 22.02 -11.89 -0.21
CA ASN A 17 21.24 -12.98 -0.80
C ASN A 17 20.00 -13.41 0.01
N ASP A 18 19.58 -12.61 1.00
CA ASP A 18 18.46 -12.99 1.86
C ASP A 18 17.13 -12.55 1.24
N PHE A 19 16.23 -13.51 0.99
CA PHE A 19 14.90 -13.21 0.48
C PHE A 19 13.81 -14.07 1.14
N GLY A 20 12.60 -13.52 1.15
CA GLY A 20 11.44 -14.17 1.72
C GLY A 20 10.22 -13.93 0.83
N ILE A 21 9.50 -15.00 0.51
CA ILE A 21 8.29 -14.94 -0.31
C ILE A 21 7.09 -15.38 0.51
N LYS A 22 6.01 -14.61 0.45
CA LYS A 22 4.70 -15.00 0.98
C LYS A 22 3.67 -14.96 -0.13
N ILE A 23 3.11 -16.13 -0.45
CA ILE A 23 2.04 -16.29 -1.43
C ILE A 23 0.72 -16.52 -0.70
N LYS A 24 -0.37 -15.97 -1.21
CA LYS A 24 -1.72 -16.17 -0.68
C LYS A 24 -2.72 -16.24 -1.82
N LYS A 25 -3.70 -17.15 -1.73
CA LYS A 25 -4.83 -17.23 -2.67
C LYS A 25 -6.01 -16.33 -2.23
N ASN A 26 -6.34 -16.34 -0.93
CA ASN A 26 -7.54 -15.66 -0.41
C ASN A 26 -7.23 -14.58 0.64
N GLY A 27 -8.07 -13.55 0.72
CA GLY A 27 -7.97 -12.47 1.71
C GLY A 27 -7.03 -11.36 1.25
N TYR A 28 -6.23 -10.79 2.15
CA TYR A 28 -5.31 -9.68 1.83
C TYR A 28 -3.87 -9.98 2.27
N LEU A 29 -2.92 -9.37 1.56
CA LEU A 29 -1.54 -9.14 1.98
C LEU A 29 -1.32 -7.63 2.08
N LEU A 30 -0.85 -7.17 3.24
CA LEU A 30 -0.54 -5.76 3.49
C LEU A 30 0.96 -5.61 3.77
N ARG A 31 1.58 -4.59 3.18
CA ARG A 31 2.99 -4.24 3.41
C ARG A 31 3.19 -2.74 3.45
N THR A 32 4.22 -2.33 4.20
CA THR A 32 4.78 -0.99 4.27
C THR A 32 6.31 -1.13 4.19
N ASN A 33 7.08 -0.17 4.68
CA ASN A 33 8.55 -0.18 4.64
C ASN A 33 9.21 -1.06 5.71
N GLN A 34 8.47 -2.00 6.33
CA GLN A 34 8.98 -2.93 7.33
C GLN A 34 8.97 -4.36 6.80
N PHE A 35 10.06 -5.10 7.02
CA PHE A 35 10.07 -6.54 6.78
C PHE A 35 9.08 -7.25 7.71
N LYS A 36 8.40 -8.26 7.16
CA LYS A 36 7.46 -9.16 7.85
C LYS A 36 7.81 -10.62 7.67
N ILE A 37 8.66 -10.95 6.71
CA ILE A 37 9.13 -12.31 6.39
C ILE A 37 10.60 -12.43 6.80
N LEU A 38 11.43 -11.46 6.40
CA LEU A 38 12.84 -11.43 6.77
C LEU A 38 13.04 -10.93 8.20
N LYS A 39 14.10 -11.42 8.84
CA LYS A 39 14.61 -10.89 10.12
C LYS A 39 15.39 -9.60 9.86
N GLY A 40 15.53 -8.74 10.89
CA GLY A 40 16.36 -7.53 10.80
C GLY A 40 15.69 -6.27 10.23
N GLY A 41 14.38 -6.30 9.96
CA GLY A 41 13.65 -5.09 9.58
C GLY A 41 13.54 -4.07 10.71
N LYS A 42 13.34 -2.78 10.35
CA LYS A 42 13.08 -1.72 11.33
C LYS A 42 11.87 -2.06 12.20
N ASN A 43 12.05 -1.99 13.52
CA ASN A 43 10.96 -2.20 14.47
C ASN A 43 10.09 -0.93 14.63
N LYS A 44 9.04 -1.01 15.46
CA LYS A 44 8.13 0.13 15.74
C LYS A 44 8.86 1.38 16.25
N ASN A 45 9.91 1.22 17.05
CA ASN A 45 10.63 2.35 17.64
C ASN A 45 11.57 3.00 16.61
N GLN A 46 12.10 2.21 15.68
CA GLN A 46 12.98 2.67 14.60
C GLN A 46 12.22 3.27 13.41
N ASP A 47 10.99 2.83 13.16
CA ASP A 47 10.12 3.34 12.08
C ASP A 47 8.64 3.37 12.54
N PRO A 48 8.29 4.33 13.43
CA PRO A 48 6.94 4.41 13.99
C PRO A 48 5.89 4.79 12.95
N GLU A 49 6.27 5.58 11.94
CA GLU A 49 5.40 6.00 10.84
C GLU A 49 4.99 4.86 9.92
N SER A 50 5.91 3.97 9.54
CA SER A 50 5.57 2.76 8.79
C SER A 50 4.69 1.81 9.62
N TYR A 51 5.00 1.65 10.91
CA TYR A 51 4.19 0.84 11.82
C TYR A 51 2.75 1.35 11.96
N MET A 52 2.59 2.65 12.17
CA MET A 52 1.26 3.27 12.33
C MET A 52 0.44 3.19 11.04
N ARG A 53 1.06 3.43 9.87
CA ARG A 53 0.41 3.24 8.57
C ARG A 53 -0.07 1.81 8.38
N PHE A 54 0.77 0.82 8.71
CA PHE A 54 0.39 -0.58 8.67
C PHE A 54 -0.80 -0.86 9.59
N LYS A 55 -0.74 -0.43 10.85
CA LYS A 55 -1.80 -0.64 11.84
C LYS A 55 -3.13 -0.02 11.39
N ASN A 56 -3.10 1.21 10.87
CA ASN A 56 -4.28 1.92 10.39
C ASN A 56 -4.88 1.26 9.14
N ALA A 57 -4.04 0.93 8.15
CA ALA A 57 -4.48 0.25 6.93
C ALA A 57 -5.03 -1.15 7.23
N PHE A 58 -4.42 -1.89 8.16
CA PHE A 58 -4.88 -3.23 8.54
C PHE A 58 -6.30 -3.24 9.14
N LYS A 59 -6.67 -2.21 9.91
CA LYS A 59 -8.03 -2.09 10.45
C LYS A 59 -9.07 -1.88 9.34
N LYS A 60 -8.68 -1.20 8.27
CA LYS A 60 -9.56 -0.78 7.18
C LYS A 60 -9.67 -1.81 6.08
N ILE A 61 -8.55 -2.43 5.71
CA ILE A 61 -8.50 -3.43 4.64
C ILE A 61 -9.41 -4.63 4.93
N LYS A 62 -9.61 -4.98 6.21
CA LYS A 62 -10.56 -6.02 6.63
C LYS A 62 -12.00 -5.77 6.18
N ARG A 63 -12.37 -4.51 5.97
CA ARG A 63 -13.70 -4.07 5.54
C ARG A 63 -13.73 -3.71 4.05
N SER A 64 -12.59 -3.68 3.38
CA SER A 64 -12.47 -3.32 1.97
C SER A 64 -12.84 -4.50 1.09
N LYS A 65 -13.96 -4.40 0.36
CA LYS A 65 -14.47 -5.44 -0.55
C LYS A 65 -14.55 -5.00 -2.02
N SER A 66 -14.25 -3.73 -2.31
CA SER A 66 -14.37 -3.14 -3.64
C SER A 66 -13.20 -2.23 -3.97
N VAL A 67 -13.00 -1.91 -5.25
CA VAL A 67 -11.99 -0.93 -5.68
C VAL A 67 -12.20 0.42 -5.00
N ASP A 68 -13.43 0.90 -4.90
CA ASP A 68 -13.73 2.17 -4.22
C ASP A 68 -13.33 2.15 -2.73
N SER A 69 -13.50 1.01 -2.07
CA SER A 69 -13.05 0.87 -0.67
C SER A 69 -11.51 0.89 -0.55
N ILE A 70 -10.78 0.46 -1.58
CA ILE A 70 -9.32 0.58 -1.66
C ILE A 70 -8.91 2.02 -1.98
N ILE A 71 -9.62 2.70 -2.88
CA ILE A 71 -9.43 4.13 -3.15
C ILE A 71 -9.59 4.94 -1.86
N ASN A 72 -10.64 4.66 -1.08
CA ASN A 72 -10.88 5.32 0.21
C ASN A 72 -9.79 5.02 1.23
N LEU A 73 -9.23 3.80 1.24
CA LEU A 73 -8.05 3.47 2.05
C LEU A 73 -6.83 4.29 1.61
N CYS A 74 -6.58 4.42 0.30
CA CYS A 74 -5.46 5.20 -0.23
C CYS A 74 -5.60 6.71 0.02
N ARG A 75 -6.83 7.19 0.29
CA ARG A 75 -7.15 8.57 0.65
C ARG A 75 -7.13 8.84 2.17
N ASP A 76 -6.77 7.85 2.96
CA ASP A 76 -6.95 7.92 4.41
C ASP A 76 -6.07 8.97 5.10
N HIS A 77 -6.71 9.78 5.95
CA HIS A 77 -6.14 10.78 6.86
C HIS A 77 -6.58 10.61 8.32
N THR A 78 -6.82 9.38 8.79
CA THR A 78 -7.25 9.15 10.19
C THR A 78 -6.28 9.73 11.22
N SER A 79 -5.00 9.85 10.88
CA SER A 79 -3.97 10.52 11.69
C SER A 79 -3.63 11.93 11.19
N GLY A 80 -4.60 12.61 10.57
CA GLY A 80 -4.41 13.87 9.85
C GLY A 80 -3.58 13.70 8.56
N PRO A 81 -3.34 14.78 7.79
CA PRO A 81 -2.47 14.74 6.61
C PRO A 81 -0.97 14.71 7.01
N SER A 82 -0.57 13.72 7.80
CA SER A 82 0.76 13.56 8.41
C SER A 82 1.53 12.35 7.84
N LYS A 83 2.79 12.20 8.23
CA LYS A 83 3.61 11.01 7.94
C LYS A 83 3.03 9.68 8.44
N PHE A 84 2.09 9.72 9.39
CA PHE A 84 1.43 8.53 9.95
C PHE A 84 0.22 8.05 9.14
N SER A 85 -0.21 8.81 8.13
CA SER A 85 -1.36 8.50 7.29
C SER A 85 -0.97 7.79 6.00
N VAL A 86 -1.93 7.08 5.38
CA VAL A 86 -1.70 6.42 4.08
C VAL A 86 -1.49 7.47 3.00
N CYS A 87 -2.37 8.48 2.96
CA CYS A 87 -2.17 9.67 2.15
C CYS A 87 -1.36 10.69 2.95
N ARG A 88 -0.07 10.84 2.61
CA ARG A 88 0.85 11.78 3.29
C ARG A 88 0.92 13.07 2.50
N HIS A 89 0.69 14.21 3.14
CA HIS A 89 0.86 15.50 2.46
C HIS A 89 2.30 16.04 2.60
N GLY A 90 3.03 15.55 3.60
CA GLY A 90 4.37 16.02 3.96
C GLY A 90 4.33 17.44 4.52
N LYS A 91 4.97 17.66 5.66
CA LYS A 91 5.31 19.00 6.17
C LYS A 91 6.80 19.02 6.49
N ASN A 92 7.48 20.16 6.40
CA ASN A 92 8.85 20.36 6.91
C ASN A 92 9.81 19.18 6.65
N ASN A 93 10.25 18.99 5.40
CA ASN A 93 11.15 17.91 4.96
C ASN A 93 10.61 16.47 5.10
N GLU A 94 9.33 16.26 5.45
CA GLU A 94 8.73 14.93 5.44
C GLU A 94 8.40 14.43 4.01
N PHE A 95 8.51 13.12 3.81
CA PHE A 95 8.07 12.48 2.58
C PHE A 95 6.56 12.62 2.39
N LYS A 96 6.17 13.03 1.17
CA LYS A 96 4.77 13.13 0.73
C LYS A 96 4.39 12.00 -0.22
N THR A 97 3.10 11.67 -0.29
CA THR A 97 2.57 10.72 -1.28
C THR A 97 2.54 11.42 -2.63
N GLN A 98 3.41 10.99 -3.55
CA GLN A 98 3.51 11.57 -4.90
C GLN A 98 2.62 10.87 -5.93
N ALA A 99 2.31 9.60 -5.68
CA ALA A 99 1.45 8.80 -6.54
C ALA A 99 0.70 7.74 -5.73
N SER A 100 -0.42 7.28 -6.28
CA SER A 100 -1.09 6.07 -5.86
C SER A 100 -1.60 5.32 -7.09
N ALA A 101 -1.41 4.01 -7.10
CA ALA A 101 -1.84 3.14 -8.16
C ALA A 101 -2.51 1.90 -7.55
N ILE A 102 -3.63 1.52 -8.13
CA ILE A 102 -4.39 0.31 -7.79
C ILE A 102 -4.53 -0.48 -9.07
N MET A 103 -3.83 -1.62 -9.12
CA MET A 103 -3.92 -2.58 -10.22
C MET A 103 -4.99 -3.60 -9.87
N VAL A 104 -5.92 -3.84 -10.79
CA VAL A 104 -7.01 -4.82 -10.66
C VAL A 104 -6.85 -5.83 -11.78
N ALA A 105 -6.61 -7.09 -11.40
CA ALA A 105 -6.51 -8.23 -12.30
C ALA A 105 -7.73 -9.13 -12.09
N ASP A 106 -8.84 -8.79 -12.75
CA ASP A 106 -10.04 -9.63 -12.82
C ASP A 106 -10.19 -10.19 -14.25
N LYS A 107 -11.40 -10.27 -14.80
CA LYS A 107 -11.64 -10.59 -16.23
C LYS A 107 -10.89 -9.66 -17.19
N THR A 108 -10.51 -8.48 -16.74
CA THR A 108 -9.71 -7.47 -17.44
C THR A 108 -8.55 -7.03 -16.55
N ILE A 109 -7.52 -6.44 -17.15
CA ILE A 109 -6.46 -5.79 -16.38
C ILE A 109 -6.70 -4.28 -16.44
N ARG A 110 -6.91 -3.67 -15.27
CA ARG A 110 -7.23 -2.25 -15.14
C ARG A 110 -6.34 -1.60 -14.09
N ALA A 111 -5.94 -0.36 -14.36
CA ALA A 111 -5.20 0.44 -13.39
C ALA A 111 -5.96 1.73 -13.08
N TYR A 112 -6.17 1.96 -11.79
CA TYR A 112 -6.63 3.24 -11.27
C TYR A 112 -5.42 3.97 -10.71
N TYR A 113 -5.18 5.21 -11.12
CA TYR A 113 -4.02 5.95 -10.62
C TYR A 113 -4.24 7.44 -10.42
N VAL A 114 -3.41 8.01 -9.55
CA VAL A 114 -3.17 9.44 -9.39
C VAL A 114 -1.64 9.61 -9.38
N ILE A 115 -1.12 10.45 -10.26
CA ILE A 115 0.32 10.76 -10.38
C ILE A 115 0.51 12.26 -10.14
N ASN A 116 1.63 12.63 -9.53
CA ASN A 116 2.00 14.01 -9.19
C ASN A 116 0.93 14.75 -8.37
N ASN A 117 0.15 14.02 -7.57
CA ASN A 117 -0.90 14.59 -6.74
C ASN A 117 -1.28 13.67 -5.57
N PHE A 118 -1.99 14.23 -4.60
CA PHE A 118 -2.52 13.48 -3.48
C PHE A 118 -3.80 12.72 -3.88
N PRO A 119 -3.92 11.42 -3.56
CA PRO A 119 -5.11 10.63 -3.84
C PRO A 119 -6.42 11.26 -3.34
N CYS A 120 -6.36 12.01 -2.24
CA CYS A 120 -7.51 12.66 -1.60
C CYS A 120 -8.00 13.92 -2.34
N GLN A 121 -7.15 14.54 -3.17
CA GLN A 121 -7.46 15.81 -3.87
C GLN A 121 -7.86 15.61 -5.33
N LYS A 122 -7.60 14.43 -5.90
CA LYS A 122 -7.89 14.13 -7.31
C LYS A 122 -8.72 12.87 -7.46
N LYS A 123 -9.48 12.85 -8.56
CA LYS A 123 -10.12 11.62 -9.04
C LYS A 123 -9.05 10.70 -9.62
N TYR A 124 -9.19 9.42 -9.35
CA TYR A 124 -8.34 8.41 -9.99
C TYR A 124 -8.67 8.36 -11.48
N GLN A 125 -7.63 8.40 -12.31
CA GLN A 125 -7.73 8.10 -13.73
C GLN A 125 -7.78 6.58 -13.90
N LEU A 126 -8.51 6.10 -14.91
CA LEU A 126 -8.64 4.68 -15.24
C LEU A 126 -8.01 4.42 -16.59
N ILE A 127 -7.15 3.41 -16.66
CA ILE A 127 -6.67 2.82 -17.91
C ILE A 127 -7.00 1.33 -17.93
N LYS A 128 -7.48 0.85 -19.08
CA LYS A 128 -7.61 -0.57 -19.38
C LYS A 128 -6.34 -1.01 -20.08
N LEU A 129 -5.70 -2.05 -19.57
CA LEU A 129 -4.45 -2.58 -20.10
C LEU A 129 -4.70 -3.80 -20.99
N CYS A 130 -5.69 -4.63 -20.63
CA CYS A 130 -6.13 -5.82 -21.37
C CYS A 130 -7.61 -6.09 -21.11
#